data_AF-A0A496Q2E2-F1
#
_entry.id   AF-A0A496Q2E2-F1
#
_cell.length_a   1.000
_cell.length_b   1.000
_cell.length_c   1.000
_cell.angle_alpha   90.00
_cell.angle_beta   90.00
_cell.angle_gamma   90.00
#
_symmetry.space_group_name_H-M   'P 1'
#
loop_
_entity.id
_entity.type
_entity.pdbx_description
1 polymer ?
#
loop_
_entity_poly.entity_id
_entity_poly.type
_entity_poly.pdbx_seq_one_letter_code
_entity_poly.pdbx_strand_id
1 'polypeptide(L)'
;MLKGPTGCGKTRFVEFMAEQLDRPLVTISCNEDTTATDLLGRHLLLSGETRWIDGPVTRAVRQGAILYLDEVAEARSDAIVVIHSLTDYRRELFLDRTGETLVAPPEFMLVVSYNPGYQRNLRELKPSTRQRFVGIGFGYPGEAIEEQILIGETGIDAKGARSLVKVASKIRNLTELSLLESVSTRLLVDAAKLMKEGLPPRFASAVAIAEPLTDDADALGAMRHVIDLTL
;
A
#
# COMPACT_ATOMS: atom_id res chain seq x y z
N MET A 1 7.65 -2.42 -9.31
CA MET A 1 6.18 -2.43 -9.16
C MET A 1 5.78 -3.55 -8.22
N LEU A 2 5.15 -3.24 -7.10
CA LEU A 2 4.63 -4.20 -6.13
C LEU A 2 3.13 -4.41 -6.36
N LYS A 3 2.70 -5.65 -6.55
CA LYS A 3 1.28 -6.00 -6.76
C LYS A 3 0.83 -6.98 -5.70
N GLY A 4 -0.34 -6.79 -5.11
CA GLY A 4 -0.89 -7.71 -4.12
C GLY A 4 -2.05 -7.11 -3.35
N PRO A 5 -2.76 -7.89 -2.52
CA PRO A 5 -3.94 -7.41 -1.80
C PRO A 5 -3.60 -6.30 -0.79
N THR A 6 -4.61 -5.59 -0.29
CA THR A 6 -4.40 -4.61 0.78
C THR A 6 -3.85 -5.29 2.05
N GLY A 7 -3.05 -4.55 2.82
CA GLY A 7 -2.57 -5.01 4.12
C GLY A 7 -1.66 -6.25 4.10
N CYS A 8 -1.03 -6.58 2.98
CA CYS A 8 -0.04 -7.68 2.88
C CYS A 8 1.43 -7.24 3.06
N GLY A 9 1.68 -5.98 3.45
CA GLY A 9 3.01 -5.49 3.80
C GLY A 9 3.83 -4.82 2.68
N LYS A 10 3.22 -4.44 1.54
CA LYS A 10 3.93 -3.76 0.43
C LYS A 10 4.67 -2.48 0.87
N THR A 11 3.98 -1.58 1.55
CA THR A 11 4.54 -0.31 2.07
C THR A 11 5.69 -0.59 3.04
N ARG A 12 5.49 -1.48 4.01
CA ARG A 12 6.50 -1.86 5.01
C ARG A 12 7.73 -2.52 4.39
N PHE A 13 7.56 -3.28 3.31
CA PHE A 13 8.68 -3.80 2.52
C PHE A 13 9.50 -2.68 1.87
N VAL A 14 8.85 -1.64 1.31
CA VAL A 14 9.58 -0.49 0.73
C VAL A 14 10.33 0.29 1.81
N GLU A 15 9.70 0.52 2.97
CA GLU A 15 10.33 1.15 4.13
C GLU A 15 11.57 0.37 4.57
N PHE A 16 11.44 -0.95 4.75
CA PHE A 16 12.55 -1.83 5.09
C PHE A 16 13.67 -1.76 4.04
N MET A 17 13.34 -1.82 2.75
CA MET A 17 14.35 -1.74 1.69
C MET A 17 15.04 -0.37 1.64
N ALA A 18 14.34 0.72 1.94
CA ALA A 18 14.94 2.04 2.02
C ALA A 18 15.99 2.12 3.14
N GLU A 19 15.67 1.56 4.31
CA GLU A 19 16.61 1.43 5.43
C GLU A 19 17.81 0.54 5.06
N GLN A 20 17.57 -0.64 4.48
CA GLN A 20 18.65 -1.57 4.09
C GLN A 20 19.59 -0.99 3.03
N LEU A 21 19.08 -0.09 2.18
CA LEU A 21 19.86 0.54 1.11
C LEU A 21 20.50 1.86 1.53
N ASP A 22 20.26 2.33 2.77
CA ASP A 22 20.63 3.65 3.27
C ASP A 22 20.19 4.78 2.32
N ARG A 23 18.91 4.74 1.94
CA ARG A 23 18.32 5.71 1.00
C ARG A 23 17.14 6.43 1.63
N PRO A 24 17.01 7.76 1.43
CA PRO A 24 15.79 8.47 1.79
C PRO A 24 14.58 7.89 1.04
N LEU A 25 13.45 7.80 1.73
CA LEU A 25 12.18 7.37 1.16
C LEU A 25 11.22 8.56 1.05
N VAL A 26 10.73 8.82 -0.15
CA VAL A 26 9.66 9.79 -0.42
C VAL A 26 8.42 9.01 -0.83
N THR A 27 7.45 8.89 0.08
CA THR A 27 6.18 8.20 -0.18
C THR A 27 5.10 9.20 -0.60
N ILE A 28 4.34 8.84 -1.62
CA ILE A 28 3.17 9.57 -2.09
C ILE A 28 2.00 8.59 -2.13
N SER A 29 0.96 8.87 -1.35
CA SER A 29 -0.32 8.16 -1.44
C SER A 29 -1.14 8.76 -2.58
N CYS A 30 -1.27 8.04 -3.69
CA CYS A 30 -1.99 8.51 -4.85
C CYS A 30 -3.50 8.41 -4.65
N ASN A 31 -4.22 9.37 -5.20
CA ASN A 31 -5.68 9.42 -5.25
C ASN A 31 -6.14 10.14 -6.53
N GLU A 32 -7.46 10.23 -6.73
CA GLU A 32 -8.04 10.82 -7.94
C GLU A 32 -7.76 12.32 -8.11
N ASP A 33 -7.35 13.01 -7.04
CA ASP A 33 -7.00 14.43 -7.03
C ASP A 33 -5.49 14.66 -7.20
N THR A 34 -4.68 13.60 -7.21
CA THR A 34 -3.23 13.71 -7.38
C THR A 34 -2.91 14.16 -8.81
N THR A 35 -2.51 15.42 -8.98
CA THR A 35 -2.18 16.01 -10.29
C THR A 35 -0.68 15.99 -10.57
N ALA A 36 -0.29 16.19 -11.85
CA ALA A 36 1.11 16.40 -12.22
C ALA A 36 1.76 17.59 -11.49
N THR A 37 0.99 18.66 -11.22
CA THR A 37 1.51 19.85 -10.53
C THR A 37 1.83 19.55 -9.07
N ASP A 38 1.01 18.76 -8.38
CA ASP A 38 1.28 18.36 -7.00
C ASP A 38 2.54 17.51 -6.87
N LEU A 39 2.81 16.68 -7.89
CA LEU A 39 3.99 15.81 -7.96
C LEU A 39 5.29 16.58 -8.27
N LEU A 40 5.25 17.50 -9.24
CA LEU A 40 6.41 18.22 -9.75
C LEU A 40 6.76 19.46 -8.92
N GLY A 41 5.76 20.18 -8.44
CA GLY A 41 5.94 21.44 -7.73
C GLY A 41 5.11 22.58 -8.30
N ARG A 42 5.12 23.69 -7.58
CA ARG A 42 4.31 24.86 -7.90
C ARG A 42 4.97 26.16 -7.44
N HIS A 43 4.60 27.25 -8.07
CA HIS A 43 4.91 28.58 -7.56
C HIS A 43 3.94 28.97 -6.43
N LEU A 44 4.47 29.41 -5.31
CA LEU A 44 3.73 29.97 -4.18
C LEU A 44 4.12 31.43 -3.97
N LEU A 45 3.15 32.26 -3.59
CA LEU A 45 3.39 33.62 -3.12
C LEU A 45 3.78 33.56 -1.64
N LEU A 46 5.05 33.81 -1.36
CA LEU A 46 5.60 33.86 0.00
C LEU A 46 6.10 35.27 0.26
N SER A 47 5.46 35.96 1.20
CA SER A 47 5.86 37.32 1.63
C SER A 47 5.94 38.34 0.48
N GLY A 48 5.03 38.24 -0.50
CA GLY A 48 4.99 39.14 -1.66
C GLY A 48 5.90 38.73 -2.83
N GLU A 49 6.67 37.64 -2.70
CA GLU A 49 7.51 37.10 -3.76
C GLU A 49 6.98 35.76 -4.27
N THR A 50 6.98 35.57 -5.59
CA THR A 50 6.67 34.28 -6.21
C THR A 50 7.89 33.39 -6.13
N ARG A 51 7.81 32.29 -5.37
CA ARG A 51 8.89 31.31 -5.21
C ARG A 51 8.45 29.93 -5.69
N TRP A 52 9.36 29.23 -6.37
CA TRP A 52 9.14 27.83 -6.74
C TRP A 52 9.33 26.93 -5.53
N ILE A 53 8.41 25.98 -5.34
CA ILE A 53 8.50 24.94 -4.32
C ILE A 53 8.43 23.59 -5.03
N ASP A 54 9.52 22.83 -4.92
CA ASP A 54 9.61 21.48 -5.47
C ASP A 54 8.51 20.58 -4.90
N GLY A 55 7.87 19.82 -5.78
CA GLY A 55 6.99 18.72 -5.41
C GLY A 55 7.77 17.50 -4.94
N PRO A 56 7.09 16.49 -4.38
CA PRO A 56 7.73 15.29 -3.84
C PRO A 56 8.53 14.51 -4.89
N VAL A 57 8.08 14.44 -6.15
CA VAL A 57 8.85 13.75 -7.22
C VAL A 57 10.14 14.49 -7.50
N THR A 58 10.07 15.81 -7.65
CA THR A 58 11.23 16.67 -7.91
C THR A 58 12.24 16.58 -6.77
N ARG A 59 11.79 16.65 -5.51
CA ARG A 59 12.67 16.47 -4.34
C ARG A 59 13.34 15.11 -4.33
N ALA A 60 12.59 14.03 -4.62
CA ALA A 60 13.13 12.68 -4.65
C ALA A 60 14.22 12.53 -5.72
N VAL A 61 13.99 13.09 -6.91
CA VAL A 61 14.97 13.10 -8.01
C VAL A 61 16.23 13.85 -7.59
N ARG A 62 16.11 15.08 -7.06
CA ARG A 62 17.28 15.87 -6.62
C ARG A 62 18.10 15.19 -5.53
N GLN A 63 17.44 14.45 -4.64
CA GLN A 63 18.09 13.78 -3.49
C GLN A 63 18.62 12.38 -3.83
N GLY A 64 18.33 11.82 -5.00
CA GLY A 64 18.63 10.42 -5.30
C GLY A 64 17.87 9.44 -4.38
N ALA A 65 16.68 9.83 -3.94
CA ALA A 65 15.85 9.07 -3.02
C ALA A 65 15.13 7.90 -3.72
N ILE A 66 14.57 7.01 -2.92
CA ILE A 66 13.51 6.10 -3.36
C ILE A 66 12.21 6.90 -3.38
N LEU A 67 11.64 7.07 -4.57
CA LEU A 67 10.28 7.59 -4.75
C LEU A 67 9.31 6.42 -4.77
N TYR A 68 8.41 6.39 -3.81
CA TYR A 68 7.37 5.38 -3.71
C TYR A 68 5.98 5.97 -3.96
N LEU A 69 5.34 5.54 -5.04
CA LEU A 69 3.95 5.89 -5.35
C LEU A 69 3.03 4.76 -4.92
N ASP A 70 2.37 4.95 -3.78
CA ASP A 70 1.38 4.00 -3.28
C ASP A 70 0.03 4.22 -3.96
N GLU A 71 -0.64 3.12 -4.29
CA GLU A 71 -1.92 3.11 -5.00
C GLU A 71 -1.89 3.93 -6.31
N VAL A 72 -0.79 3.80 -7.09
CA VAL A 72 -0.56 4.60 -8.32
C VAL A 72 -1.68 4.47 -9.37
N ALA A 73 -2.48 3.40 -9.30
CA ALA A 73 -3.62 3.18 -10.16
C ALA A 73 -4.76 4.20 -9.93
N GLU A 74 -4.85 4.77 -8.72
CA GLU A 74 -5.86 5.77 -8.35
C GLU A 74 -5.49 7.18 -8.84
N ALA A 75 -4.21 7.41 -9.13
CA ALA A 75 -3.71 8.69 -9.65
C ALA A 75 -4.37 9.07 -10.97
N ARG A 76 -4.44 10.37 -11.24
CA ARG A 76 -4.85 10.87 -12.56
C ARG A 76 -3.86 10.45 -13.64
N SER A 77 -4.36 10.31 -14.86
CA SER A 77 -3.53 9.92 -16.01
C SER A 77 -2.38 10.90 -16.28
N ASP A 78 -2.55 12.21 -16.03
CA ASP A 78 -1.48 13.20 -16.18
C ASP A 78 -0.35 12.99 -15.16
N ALA A 79 -0.70 12.65 -13.91
CA ALA A 79 0.27 12.30 -12.87
C ALA A 79 1.07 11.03 -13.21
N ILE A 80 0.43 10.01 -13.80
CA ILE A 80 1.10 8.77 -14.22
C ILE A 80 2.05 9.01 -15.41
N VAL A 81 1.75 9.95 -16.29
CA VAL A 81 2.62 10.25 -17.45
C VAL A 81 3.92 10.93 -17.00
N VAL A 82 3.89 11.74 -15.93
CA VAL A 82 5.09 12.41 -15.39
C VAL A 82 6.21 11.41 -15.08
N ILE A 83 5.88 10.23 -14.54
CA ILE A 83 6.90 9.25 -14.18
C ILE A 83 7.45 8.46 -15.38
N HIS A 84 6.86 8.56 -16.58
CA HIS A 84 7.36 7.84 -17.75
C HIS A 84 8.76 8.32 -18.15
N SER A 85 9.06 9.61 -18.00
CA SER A 85 10.38 10.16 -18.33
C SER A 85 11.48 9.64 -17.40
N LEU A 86 11.12 9.34 -16.14
CA LEU A 86 12.01 8.77 -15.13
C LEU A 86 12.27 7.26 -15.32
N THR A 87 11.48 6.60 -16.17
CA THR A 87 11.65 5.18 -16.53
C THR A 87 12.31 4.96 -17.89
N ASP A 88 12.50 6.04 -18.65
CA ASP A 88 13.21 6.00 -19.93
C ASP A 88 14.73 5.92 -19.71
N TYR A 89 15.49 5.53 -20.74
CA TYR A 89 16.95 5.40 -20.64
C TYR A 89 17.65 6.70 -20.23
N ARG A 90 17.07 7.87 -20.53
CA ARG A 90 17.60 9.19 -20.15
C ARG A 90 17.37 9.55 -18.70
N ARG A 91 16.29 9.03 -18.09
CA ARG A 91 15.87 9.33 -16.72
C ARG A 91 15.84 10.85 -16.41
N GLU A 92 15.28 11.63 -17.32
CA GLU A 92 15.18 13.09 -17.21
C GLU A 92 13.79 13.54 -16.77
N LEU A 93 13.70 14.56 -15.92
CA LEU A 93 12.47 15.20 -15.48
C LEU A 93 12.49 16.67 -15.90
N PHE A 94 11.63 17.05 -16.83
CA PHE A 94 11.49 18.43 -17.26
C PHE A 94 10.44 19.15 -16.41
N LEU A 95 10.83 20.27 -15.81
CA LEU A 95 9.98 21.16 -15.03
C LEU A 95 9.55 22.34 -15.91
N ASP A 96 8.38 22.22 -16.54
CA ASP A 96 7.84 23.20 -17.49
C ASP A 96 7.73 24.62 -16.91
N ARG A 97 7.35 24.72 -15.63
CA ARG A 97 7.18 26.00 -14.92
C ARG A 97 8.48 26.75 -14.64
N THR A 98 9.59 26.04 -14.50
CA THR A 98 10.91 26.65 -14.22
C THR A 98 11.84 26.62 -15.44
N GLY A 99 11.52 25.84 -16.47
CA GLY A 99 12.39 25.58 -17.61
C GLY A 99 13.58 24.68 -17.29
N GLU A 100 13.61 24.06 -16.10
CA GLU A 100 14.71 23.23 -15.63
C GLU A 100 14.55 21.77 -16.09
N THR A 101 15.65 21.13 -16.46
CA THR A 101 15.69 19.68 -16.70
C THR A 101 16.57 19.03 -15.64
N LEU A 102 15.99 18.10 -14.88
CA LEU A 102 16.71 17.32 -13.88
C LEU A 102 17.07 15.95 -14.45
N VAL A 103 18.33 15.56 -14.36
CA VAL A 103 18.75 14.19 -14.64
C VAL A 103 18.67 13.41 -13.34
N ALA A 104 17.90 12.34 -13.29
CA ALA A 104 17.79 11.53 -12.09
C ALA A 104 19.13 10.82 -11.82
N PRO A 105 19.71 10.97 -10.62
CA PRO A 105 20.99 10.40 -10.30
C PRO A 105 20.89 8.86 -10.29
N PRO A 106 22.02 8.13 -10.45
CA PRO A 106 22.04 6.66 -10.42
C PRO A 106 21.31 6.07 -9.22
N GLU A 107 21.41 6.76 -8.08
CA GLU A 107 20.83 6.45 -6.78
C GLU A 107 19.30 6.47 -6.74
N PHE A 108 18.67 7.31 -7.56
CA PHE A 108 17.22 7.45 -7.57
C PHE A 108 16.56 6.12 -7.95
N MET A 109 15.52 5.75 -7.21
CA MET A 109 14.72 4.54 -7.49
C MET A 109 13.24 4.89 -7.56
N LEU A 110 12.55 4.40 -8.57
CA LEU A 110 11.10 4.54 -8.69
C LEU A 110 10.41 3.22 -8.32
N VAL A 111 9.62 3.26 -7.26
CA VAL A 111 8.78 2.14 -6.81
C VAL A 111 7.32 2.56 -6.89
N VAL A 112 6.47 1.64 -7.35
CA VAL A 112 5.02 1.86 -7.43
C VAL A 112 4.30 0.64 -6.88
N SER A 113 3.15 0.82 -6.23
CA SER A 113 2.26 -0.27 -5.82
C SER A 113 0.83 -0.08 -6.28
N TYR A 114 0.12 -1.20 -6.46
CA TYR A 114 -1.32 -1.20 -6.67
C TYR A 114 -1.93 -2.54 -6.21
N ASN A 115 -3.23 -2.54 -5.99
CA ASN A 115 -3.99 -3.69 -5.53
C ASN A 115 -4.79 -4.29 -6.72
N PRO A 116 -4.31 -5.35 -7.39
CA PRO A 116 -5.05 -5.97 -8.50
C PRO A 116 -6.35 -6.59 -7.99
N GLY A 117 -7.46 -6.41 -8.72
CA GLY A 117 -8.76 -7.02 -8.40
C GLY A 117 -9.63 -6.25 -7.39
N TYR A 118 -9.08 -5.22 -6.73
CA TYR A 118 -9.84 -4.28 -5.88
C TYR A 118 -10.90 -3.51 -6.69
N GLN A 119 -10.61 -3.29 -7.98
CA GLN A 119 -11.40 -2.41 -8.84
C GLN A 119 -12.36 -3.22 -9.70
N ARG A 120 -13.54 -3.57 -9.17
CA ARG A 120 -14.63 -4.15 -9.99
C ARG A 120 -15.09 -3.22 -11.12
N ASN A 121 -14.74 -1.93 -11.07
CA ASN A 121 -14.88 -0.97 -12.17
C ASN A 121 -13.85 0.19 -12.03
N LEU A 122 -13.02 0.39 -13.09
CA LEU A 122 -12.60 1.69 -13.68
C LEU A 122 -11.13 2.21 -13.67
N ARG A 123 -10.13 1.70 -12.93
CA ARG A 123 -8.76 2.28 -13.04
C ARG A 123 -7.59 1.30 -13.00
N GLU A 124 -7.52 0.42 -13.99
CA GLU A 124 -6.30 -0.39 -14.17
C GLU A 124 -5.14 0.44 -14.73
N LEU A 125 -3.91 0.09 -14.31
CA LEU A 125 -2.71 0.61 -14.96
C LEU A 125 -2.64 0.16 -16.43
N LYS A 126 -2.55 1.13 -17.34
CA LYS A 126 -2.38 0.87 -18.78
C LYS A 126 -1.16 -0.04 -19.03
N PRO A 127 -1.23 -0.97 -20.01
CA PRO A 127 -0.12 -1.85 -20.35
C PRO A 127 1.21 -1.11 -20.61
N SER A 128 1.14 0.07 -21.24
CA SER A 128 2.31 0.92 -21.52
C SER A 128 3.01 1.44 -20.26
N THR A 129 2.28 1.60 -19.16
CA THR A 129 2.88 1.95 -17.86
C THR A 129 3.47 0.71 -17.21
N ARG A 130 2.75 -0.42 -17.22
CA ARG A 130 3.20 -1.68 -16.62
C ARG A 130 4.50 -2.22 -17.22
N GLN A 131 4.66 -2.11 -18.55
CA GLN A 131 5.85 -2.60 -19.26
C GLN A 131 7.13 -1.80 -18.95
N ARG A 132 7.03 -0.69 -18.21
CA ARG A 132 8.17 0.11 -17.73
C ARG A 132 8.74 -0.38 -16.40
N PHE A 133 8.14 -1.38 -15.77
CA PHE A 133 8.52 -1.84 -14.44
C PHE A 133 8.80 -3.34 -14.37
N VAL A 134 9.78 -3.70 -13.55
CA VAL A 134 9.88 -5.05 -12.98
C VAL A 134 8.80 -5.23 -11.92
N GLY A 135 8.11 -6.38 -11.92
CA GLY A 135 6.98 -6.67 -11.04
C GLY A 135 7.28 -7.72 -9.97
N ILE A 136 6.96 -7.41 -8.71
CA ILE A 136 7.00 -8.36 -7.57
C ILE A 136 5.58 -8.58 -7.07
N GLY A 137 5.16 -9.85 -7.03
CA GLY A 137 3.86 -10.25 -6.51
C GLY A 137 3.90 -10.52 -5.00
N PHE A 138 2.94 -9.96 -4.29
CA PHE A 138 2.69 -10.17 -2.88
C PHE A 138 1.36 -10.92 -2.73
N GLY A 139 1.35 -11.89 -1.83
CA GLY A 139 0.15 -12.50 -1.28
C GLY A 139 0.17 -12.36 0.23
N TYR A 140 -0.85 -12.88 0.90
CA TYR A 140 -0.75 -13.08 2.34
C TYR A 140 0.29 -14.16 2.63
N PRO A 141 1.11 -13.98 3.69
CA PRO A 141 2.14 -14.95 4.04
C PRO A 141 1.55 -16.29 4.44
N GLY A 142 2.37 -17.35 4.39
CA GLY A 142 1.98 -18.64 4.94
C GLY A 142 1.77 -18.56 6.46
N GLU A 143 0.94 -19.46 7.01
CA GLU A 143 0.45 -19.38 8.39
C GLU A 143 1.56 -19.18 9.42
N ALA A 144 2.67 -19.93 9.32
CA ALA A 144 3.79 -19.81 10.24
C ALA A 144 4.48 -18.43 10.22
N ILE A 145 4.59 -17.81 9.04
CA ILE A 145 5.18 -16.46 8.90
C ILE A 145 4.17 -15.42 9.40
N GLU A 146 2.88 -15.59 9.10
CA GLU A 146 1.84 -14.67 9.58
C GLU A 146 1.73 -14.69 11.11
N GLU A 147 1.82 -15.87 11.74
CA GLU A 147 1.90 -16.02 13.20
C GLU A 147 3.07 -15.21 13.77
N GLN A 148 4.27 -15.32 13.17
CA GLN A 148 5.44 -14.57 13.60
C GLN A 148 5.27 -13.06 13.43
N ILE A 149 4.63 -12.62 12.35
CA ILE A 149 4.31 -11.20 12.14
C ILE A 149 3.40 -10.70 13.27
N LEU A 150 2.34 -11.44 13.61
CA LEU A 150 1.43 -11.03 14.70
C LEU A 150 2.16 -10.95 16.05
N ILE A 151 2.98 -11.95 16.37
CA ILE A 151 3.76 -11.95 17.60
C ILE A 151 4.75 -10.79 17.61
N GLY A 152 5.46 -10.52 16.52
CA GLY A 152 6.44 -9.44 16.43
C GLY A 152 5.82 -8.04 16.50
N GLU A 153 4.71 -7.81 15.79
CA GLU A 153 4.06 -6.50 15.71
C GLU A 153 3.21 -6.17 16.94
N THR A 154 2.69 -7.18 17.63
CA THR A 154 1.73 -6.96 18.73
C THR A 154 2.19 -7.51 20.07
N GLY A 155 3.07 -8.50 20.09
CA GLY A 155 3.47 -9.22 21.30
C GLY A 155 2.36 -10.08 21.90
N ILE A 156 1.38 -10.50 21.11
CA ILE A 156 0.40 -11.53 21.50
C ILE A 156 1.08 -12.89 21.70
N ASP A 157 0.48 -13.78 22.48
CA ASP A 157 1.00 -15.13 22.66
C ASP A 157 0.85 -16.00 21.38
N ALA A 158 1.67 -17.05 21.28
CA ALA A 158 1.66 -17.94 20.12
C ALA A 158 0.30 -18.63 19.89
N LYS A 159 -0.45 -18.87 20.97
CA LYS A 159 -1.80 -19.45 20.88
C LYS A 159 -2.76 -18.47 20.22
N GLY A 160 -2.79 -17.22 20.66
CA GLY A 160 -3.62 -16.16 20.09
C GLY A 160 -3.28 -15.88 18.63
N ALA A 161 -1.99 -15.76 18.30
CA ALA A 161 -1.54 -15.58 16.92
C ALA A 161 -2.02 -16.72 16.00
N ARG A 162 -1.79 -17.98 16.40
CA ARG A 162 -2.23 -19.16 15.65
C ARG A 162 -3.74 -19.20 15.45
N SER A 163 -4.49 -18.86 16.49
CA SER A 163 -5.95 -18.82 16.43
C SER A 163 -6.45 -17.77 15.44
N LEU A 164 -5.87 -16.56 15.42
CA LEU A 164 -6.22 -15.50 14.48
C LEU A 164 -5.86 -15.88 13.03
N VAL A 165 -4.69 -16.45 12.81
CA VAL A 165 -4.26 -16.91 11.48
C VAL A 165 -5.18 -18.02 10.95
N LYS A 166 -5.62 -18.95 11.81
CA LYS A 166 -6.61 -19.97 11.43
C LYS A 166 -7.97 -19.37 11.06
N VAL A 167 -8.44 -18.37 11.80
CA VAL A 167 -9.67 -17.62 11.44
C VAL A 167 -9.49 -17.01 10.05
N ALA A 168 -8.39 -16.30 9.82
CA ALA A 168 -8.08 -15.69 8.53
C ALA A 168 -8.03 -16.71 7.39
N SER A 169 -7.30 -17.81 7.58
CA SER A 169 -7.16 -18.91 6.62
C SER A 169 -8.51 -19.50 6.23
N LYS A 170 -9.40 -19.74 7.20
CA LYS A 170 -10.78 -20.20 6.92
C LYS A 170 -11.56 -19.16 6.12
N ILE A 171 -11.60 -17.90 6.55
CA ILE A 171 -12.38 -16.85 5.87
C ILE A 171 -11.85 -16.60 4.45
N ARG A 172 -10.53 -16.57 4.26
CA ARG A 172 -9.89 -16.41 2.94
C ARG A 172 -10.27 -17.52 1.95
N ASN A 173 -10.59 -18.71 2.46
CA ASN A 173 -11.00 -19.87 1.66
C ASN A 173 -12.53 -19.97 1.47
N LEU A 174 -13.33 -19.06 2.05
CA LEU A 174 -14.77 -18.99 1.81
C LEU A 174 -15.05 -18.34 0.45
N THR A 175 -15.03 -19.13 -0.62
CA THR A 175 -15.32 -18.67 -1.98
C THR A 175 -16.79 -18.37 -2.23
N GLU A 176 -17.68 -18.87 -1.37
CA GLU A 176 -19.15 -18.70 -1.47
C GLU A 176 -19.62 -17.31 -1.00
N LEU A 177 -18.85 -16.69 -0.10
CA LEU A 177 -19.09 -15.30 0.28
C LEU A 177 -18.59 -14.42 -0.86
N SER A 178 -19.48 -13.65 -1.47
CA SER A 178 -19.14 -12.66 -2.50
C SER A 178 -18.45 -11.43 -1.88
N LEU A 179 -17.44 -11.66 -1.02
CA LEU A 179 -16.67 -10.60 -0.39
C LEU A 179 -15.93 -9.81 -1.47
N LEU A 180 -15.99 -8.50 -1.34
CA LEU A 180 -15.19 -7.59 -2.16
C LEU A 180 -13.70 -7.72 -1.81
N GLU A 181 -13.40 -8.06 -0.56
CA GLU A 181 -12.04 -8.14 -0.03
C GLU A 181 -11.83 -9.39 0.82
N SER A 182 -10.57 -9.80 0.91
CA SER A 182 -10.13 -10.93 1.70
C SER A 182 -9.45 -10.45 2.99
N VAL A 183 -9.56 -11.21 4.09
CA VAL A 183 -9.00 -10.85 5.40
C VAL A 183 -7.51 -10.50 5.28
N SER A 184 -7.17 -9.23 5.53
CA SER A 184 -5.78 -8.78 5.46
C SER A 184 -5.00 -9.05 6.73
N THR A 185 -3.66 -9.15 6.62
CA THR A 185 -2.79 -9.27 7.80
C THR A 185 -2.91 -8.05 8.72
N ARG A 186 -3.27 -6.87 8.18
CA ARG A 186 -3.57 -5.67 8.98
C ARG A 186 -4.73 -5.89 9.96
N LEU A 187 -5.84 -6.48 9.50
CA LEU A 187 -7.00 -6.78 10.37
C LEU A 187 -6.63 -7.77 11.48
N LEU A 188 -5.72 -8.72 11.19
CA LEU A 188 -5.21 -9.65 12.20
C LEU A 188 -4.34 -8.95 13.24
N VAL A 189 -3.51 -7.98 12.83
CA VAL A 189 -2.73 -7.15 13.75
C VAL A 189 -3.66 -6.35 14.65
N ASP A 190 -4.74 -5.78 14.13
CA ASP A 190 -5.71 -5.02 14.91
C ASP A 190 -6.47 -5.93 15.89
N ALA A 191 -6.91 -7.10 15.46
CA ALA A 191 -7.53 -8.11 16.34
C ALA A 191 -6.58 -8.55 17.46
N ALA A 192 -5.30 -8.79 17.14
CA ALA A 192 -4.29 -9.19 18.11
C ALA A 192 -4.00 -8.09 19.15
N LYS A 193 -3.95 -6.82 18.73
CA LYS A 193 -3.83 -5.67 19.65
C LYS A 193 -5.02 -5.61 20.62
N LEU A 194 -6.25 -5.74 20.11
CA LEU A 194 -7.45 -5.75 20.96
C LEU A 194 -7.43 -6.90 21.98
N MET A 195 -7.06 -8.11 21.54
CA MET A 195 -6.92 -9.26 22.44
C MET A 195 -5.87 -9.03 23.52
N LYS A 196 -4.75 -8.39 23.17
CA LYS A 196 -3.67 -8.08 24.12
C LYS A 196 -4.09 -7.04 25.16
N GLU A 197 -4.94 -6.09 24.80
CA GLU A 197 -5.57 -5.14 25.72
C GLU A 197 -6.67 -5.77 26.60
N GLY A 198 -6.96 -7.07 26.42
CA GLY A 198 -7.86 -7.85 27.27
C GLY A 198 -9.26 -8.07 26.71
N LEU A 199 -9.53 -7.67 25.46
CA LEU A 199 -10.82 -8.00 24.84
C LEU A 199 -10.93 -9.51 24.61
N PRO A 200 -12.12 -10.11 24.83
CA PRO A 200 -12.34 -11.52 24.53
C PRO A 200 -12.03 -11.84 23.05
N PRO A 201 -11.34 -12.95 22.74
CA PRO A 201 -10.89 -13.28 21.39
C PRO A 201 -11.99 -13.18 20.32
N ARG A 202 -13.17 -13.75 20.61
CA ARG A 202 -14.32 -13.72 19.70
C ARG A 202 -14.79 -12.31 19.38
N PHE A 203 -14.88 -11.47 20.41
CA PHE A 203 -15.32 -10.08 20.25
C PHE A 203 -14.28 -9.24 19.50
N ALA A 204 -13.00 -9.39 19.85
CA ALA A 204 -11.90 -8.73 19.16
C ALA A 204 -11.85 -9.10 17.67
N SER A 205 -11.96 -10.39 17.34
CA SER A 205 -12.00 -10.86 15.95
C SER A 205 -13.26 -10.41 15.20
N ALA A 206 -14.44 -10.39 15.84
CA ALA A 206 -15.65 -9.91 15.19
C ALA A 206 -15.51 -8.45 14.76
N VAL A 207 -15.09 -7.58 15.68
CA VAL A 207 -14.98 -6.13 15.45
C VAL A 207 -13.82 -5.77 14.52
N ALA A 208 -12.67 -6.43 14.63
CA ALA A 208 -11.49 -6.09 13.83
C ALA A 208 -11.42 -6.81 12.48
N ILE A 209 -12.08 -7.97 12.32
CA ILE A 209 -12.01 -8.76 11.08
C ILE A 209 -13.34 -8.74 10.34
N ALA A 210 -14.45 -9.08 11.00
CA ALA A 210 -15.72 -9.30 10.31
C ALA A 210 -16.43 -7.99 9.93
N GLU A 211 -16.58 -7.06 10.88
CA GLU A 211 -17.26 -5.77 10.64
C GLU A 211 -16.62 -4.95 9.49
N PRO A 212 -15.28 -4.83 9.36
CA PRO A 212 -14.71 -3.99 8.30
C PRO A 212 -14.82 -4.59 6.89
N LEU A 213 -15.14 -5.89 6.76
CA LEU A 213 -15.13 -6.57 5.47
C LEU A 213 -16.46 -6.54 4.73
N THR A 214 -17.59 -6.38 5.43
CA THR A 214 -18.91 -6.38 4.81
C THR A 214 -19.99 -5.79 5.72
N ASP A 215 -20.93 -5.06 5.11
CA ASP A 215 -22.19 -4.65 5.74
C ASP A 215 -23.33 -5.67 5.48
N ASP A 216 -23.08 -6.69 4.64
CA ASP A 216 -24.06 -7.74 4.35
C ASP A 216 -24.26 -8.65 5.58
N ALA A 217 -25.50 -8.70 6.08
CA ALA A 217 -25.82 -9.39 7.33
C ALA A 217 -25.57 -10.90 7.26
N ASP A 218 -25.80 -11.53 6.10
CA ASP A 218 -25.60 -12.97 5.92
C ASP A 218 -24.11 -13.31 5.88
N ALA A 219 -23.31 -12.54 5.14
CA ALA A 219 -21.86 -12.69 5.09
C ALA A 219 -21.22 -12.40 6.45
N LEU A 220 -21.69 -11.37 7.16
CA LEU A 220 -21.24 -11.06 8.52
C LEU A 220 -21.56 -12.20 9.49
N GLY A 221 -22.78 -12.75 9.41
CA GLY A 221 -23.21 -13.91 10.20
C GLY A 221 -22.34 -15.13 9.94
N ALA A 222 -22.01 -15.42 8.68
CA ALA A 222 -21.12 -16.51 8.29
C ALA A 222 -19.70 -16.32 8.83
N MET A 223 -19.13 -15.11 8.74
CA MET A 223 -17.80 -14.82 9.29
C MET A 223 -17.77 -14.94 10.82
N ARG A 224 -18.79 -14.42 11.52
CA ARG A 224 -18.93 -14.56 12.97
C ARG A 224 -19.03 -16.02 13.38
N HIS A 225 -19.78 -16.84 12.63
CA HIS A 225 -19.85 -18.28 12.85
C HIS A 225 -18.46 -18.94 12.74
N VAL A 226 -17.67 -18.57 11.71
CA VAL A 226 -16.30 -19.10 11.56
C VAL A 226 -15.39 -18.68 12.72
N ILE A 227 -15.53 -17.46 13.21
CA ILE A 227 -14.81 -16.96 14.39
C ILE A 227 -15.18 -17.80 15.62
N ASP A 228 -16.48 -17.99 15.88
CA ASP A 228 -16.98 -18.72 17.06
C ASP A 228 -16.58 -20.19 17.06
N LEU A 229 -16.51 -20.85 15.89
CA LEU A 229 -16.04 -22.24 15.77
C LEU A 229 -14.52 -22.39 15.93
N THR A 230 -13.77 -21.31 15.81
CA THR A 230 -12.30 -21.36 15.80
C THR A 230 -11.67 -20.90 17.12
N LEU A 231 -12.35 -20.01 17.87
CA LEU A 231 -11.86 -19.37 19.10
C LEU A 231 -12.52 -19.89 20.38
#